data_AF-A0A1G7QHJ8-F1
#
_entry.id   AF-A0A1G7QHJ8-F1
#
_cell.length_a   1.000
_cell.length_b   1.000
_cell.length_c   1.000
_cell.angle_alpha   90.00
_cell.angle_beta   90.00
_cell.angle_gamma   90.00
#
_symmetry.space_group_name_H-M   'P 1'
#
loop_
_entity.id
_entity.type
_entity.pdbx_description
1 polymer ?
#
loop_
_entity_poly.entity_id
_entity_poly.type
_entity_poly.pdbx_seq_one_letter_code
_entity_poly.pdbx_strand_id
1 'polypeptide(L)'
;MWDISRWLIESGCLYALTWGKDSEQWREALEDAALEAVNYEDVPEERRVLITAHDDDDLEEVFWFARHRASHPADLQETLILHIADTPRREELEAQYRDA
;
A
#
# COMPACT_ATOMS: atom_id res chain seq x y z
N MET A 1 9.99 -6.12 -7.32
CA MET A 1 8.77 -5.30 -7.34
C MET A 1 7.59 -6.17 -7.68
N TRP A 2 7.50 -6.68 -8.92
CA TRP A 2 6.41 -7.56 -9.37
C TRP A 2 6.01 -8.68 -8.40
N ASP A 3 6.95 -9.56 -8.03
CA ASP A 3 6.62 -10.71 -7.15
C ASP A 3 6.09 -10.27 -5.77
N ILE A 4 6.56 -9.12 -5.28
CA ILE A 4 6.11 -8.55 -4.00
C ILE A 4 4.72 -7.95 -4.17
N SER A 5 4.47 -7.19 -5.24
CA SER A 5 3.16 -6.62 -5.54
C SER A 5 2.11 -7.73 -5.67
N ARG A 6 2.41 -8.77 -6.45
CA ARG A 6 1.55 -9.95 -6.58
C ARG A 6 1.30 -10.64 -5.25
N TRP A 7 2.35 -10.87 -4.45
CA TRP A 7 2.22 -11.47 -3.12
C TRP A 7 1.32 -10.64 -2.19
N LEU A 8 1.42 -9.30 -2.21
CA LEU A 8 0.57 -8.41 -1.40
C LEU A 8 -0.90 -8.56 -1.79
N ILE A 9 -1.21 -8.55 -3.10
CA ILE A 9 -2.58 -8.74 -3.60
C ILE A 9 -3.11 -10.14 -3.23
N GLU A 10 -2.34 -11.19 -3.49
CA GLU A 10 -2.71 -12.57 -3.18
C GLU A 10 -2.90 -12.80 -1.66
N SER A 11 -2.21 -12.03 -0.82
CA SER A 11 -2.35 -12.05 0.64
C SER A 11 -3.57 -11.29 1.14
N GLY A 12 -4.35 -10.63 0.26
CA GLY A 12 -5.58 -9.94 0.59
C GLY A 12 -5.43 -8.44 0.87
N CYS A 13 -4.38 -7.79 0.35
CA CYS A 13 -4.26 -6.33 0.42
C CYS A 13 -5.42 -5.65 -0.34
N LEU A 14 -6.12 -4.73 0.33
CA LEU A 14 -7.23 -3.94 -0.25
C LEU A 14 -6.92 -2.44 -0.33
N TYR A 15 -5.89 -1.96 0.36
CA TYR A 15 -5.43 -0.58 0.26
C TYR A 15 -3.90 -0.57 0.34
N ALA A 16 -3.25 -0.06 -0.70
CA ALA A 16 -1.82 0.16 -0.70
C ALA A 16 -1.49 1.65 -0.85
N LEU A 17 -0.45 2.10 -0.16
CA LEU A 17 0.13 3.43 -0.32
C LEU A 17 1.59 3.21 -0.68
N THR A 18 2.02 3.76 -1.80
CA THR A 18 3.42 3.71 -2.24
C THR A 18 4.09 5.04 -1.94
N TRP A 19 5.35 5.00 -1.50
CA TRP A 19 6.11 6.19 -1.14
C TRP A 19 7.59 6.03 -1.51
N GLY A 20 8.25 7.16 -1.73
CA GLY A 20 9.68 7.23 -1.92
C GLY A 20 10.11 6.88 -3.34
N LYS A 21 11.32 6.33 -3.47
CA LYS A 21 11.92 6.09 -4.79
C LYS A 21 11.09 5.09 -5.60
N ASP A 22 10.79 5.48 -6.83
CA ASP A 22 10.04 4.65 -7.79
C ASP A 22 8.60 4.32 -7.29
N SER A 23 8.03 5.16 -6.43
CA SER A 23 6.68 5.01 -5.86
C SER A 23 5.60 4.77 -6.92
N GLU A 24 5.67 5.51 -8.02
CA GLU A 24 4.76 5.38 -9.16
C GLU A 24 4.86 4.00 -9.83
N GLN A 25 6.07 3.48 -10.04
CA GLN A 25 6.26 2.14 -10.60
C GLN A 25 5.72 1.05 -9.66
N TRP A 26 5.81 1.25 -8.35
CA TRP A 26 5.18 0.36 -7.38
C TRP A 26 3.66 0.38 -7.48
N ARG A 27 3.06 1.57 -7.69
CA ARG A 27 1.61 1.70 -7.92
C ARG A 27 1.21 0.91 -9.15
N GLU A 28 1.84 1.17 -10.30
CA GLU A 28 1.55 0.47 -11.56
C GLU A 28 1.63 -1.06 -11.39
N ALA A 29 2.69 -1.55 -10.72
CA ALA A 29 2.85 -2.99 -10.47
C ALA A 29 1.77 -3.59 -9.55
N LEU A 30 1.27 -2.83 -8.57
CA LEU A 30 0.17 -3.25 -7.70
C LEU A 30 -1.18 -3.22 -8.44
N GLU A 31 -1.40 -2.23 -9.31
CA GLU A 31 -2.59 -2.14 -10.15
C GLU A 31 -2.65 -3.32 -11.12
N ASP A 32 -1.55 -3.63 -11.81
CA ASP A 32 -1.46 -4.79 -12.70
C ASP A 32 -1.70 -6.11 -11.96
N ALA A 33 -1.12 -6.28 -10.77
CA ALA A 33 -1.34 -7.46 -9.94
C ALA A 33 -2.79 -7.57 -9.45
N ALA A 34 -3.43 -6.46 -9.09
CA ALA A 34 -4.83 -6.42 -8.68
C ALA A 34 -5.76 -6.83 -9.83
N LEU A 35 -5.49 -6.34 -11.05
CA LEU A 35 -6.22 -6.73 -12.26
C LEU A 35 -6.00 -8.20 -12.62
N GLU A 36 -4.77 -8.70 -12.55
CA GLU A 36 -4.46 -10.11 -12.79
C GLU A 36 -5.22 -11.03 -11.82
N ALA A 37 -5.26 -10.69 -10.53
CA ALA A 37 -5.88 -11.50 -9.49
C ALA A 37 -7.39 -11.74 -9.69
N VAL A 38 -8.05 -10.83 -10.42
CA VAL A 38 -9.48 -10.92 -10.75
C VAL A 38 -9.72 -11.23 -12.22
N ASN A 39 -8.67 -11.64 -12.96
CA ASN A 39 -8.72 -11.92 -14.39
C ASN A 39 -9.34 -10.76 -15.20
N TYR A 40 -9.01 -9.51 -14.81
CA TYR A 40 -9.50 -8.27 -15.42
C TYR A 40 -11.04 -8.11 -15.39
N GLU A 41 -11.73 -8.84 -14.52
CA GLU A 41 -13.17 -8.70 -14.32
C GLU A 41 -13.51 -7.61 -13.28
N ASP A 42 -14.71 -7.06 -13.38
CA ASP A 42 -15.22 -6.12 -12.37
C ASP A 42 -15.43 -6.83 -11.02
N VAL A 43 -15.04 -6.15 -9.94
CA VAL A 43 -15.30 -6.61 -8.57
C VAL A 43 -16.16 -5.62 -7.78
N PRO A 44 -16.94 -6.11 -6.79
CA PRO A 44 -17.63 -5.26 -5.83
C PRO A 44 -16.68 -4.29 -5.15
N GLU A 45 -17.19 -3.13 -4.73
CA GLU A 45 -16.36 -2.06 -4.16
C GLU A 45 -15.58 -2.50 -2.91
N GLU A 46 -16.14 -3.42 -2.13
CA GLU A 46 -15.52 -3.97 -0.91
C GLU A 46 -14.33 -4.92 -1.21
N ARG A 47 -14.14 -5.32 -2.47
CA ARG A 47 -13.03 -6.17 -2.91
C ARG A 47 -12.07 -5.44 -3.85
N ARG A 48 -12.34 -4.18 -4.18
CA ARG A 48 -11.43 -3.39 -5.01
C ARG A 48 -10.16 -3.12 -4.23
N VAL A 49 -9.03 -3.10 -4.92
CA VAL A 49 -7.77 -2.65 -4.33
C VAL A 49 -7.66 -1.16 -4.63
N LEU A 50 -7.54 -0.33 -3.59
CA LEU A 50 -7.27 1.10 -3.73
C LEU A 50 -5.77 1.34 -3.58
N ILE A 51 -5.20 2.11 -4.50
CA ILE A 51 -3.75 2.34 -4.51
C ILE A 51 -3.50 3.84 -4.71
N THR A 52 -2.67 4.43 -3.85
CA THR A 52 -2.20 5.81 -3.98
C THR A 52 -0.67 5.83 -4.04
N ALA A 53 -0.14 6.71 -4.89
CA ALA A 53 1.30 6.99 -4.94
C ALA A 53 1.57 8.36 -4.32
N HIS A 54 2.56 8.40 -3.44
CA HIS A 54 2.99 9.57 -2.69
C HIS A 54 4.49 9.80 -2.97
N ASP A 55 4.82 10.20 -4.19
CA ASP A 55 6.18 10.45 -4.64
C ASP A 55 6.75 11.79 -4.14
N ASP A 56 5.88 12.78 -3.98
CA ASP A 56 6.23 14.14 -3.53
C ASP A 56 6.00 14.39 -2.03
N ASP A 57 5.36 13.48 -1.30
CA ASP A 57 5.04 13.64 0.12
C ASP A 57 6.18 13.14 1.03
N ASP A 58 6.27 13.72 2.22
CA ASP A 58 7.14 13.18 3.27
C ASP A 58 6.50 11.94 3.91
N LEU A 59 7.34 11.03 4.44
CA LEU A 59 6.84 9.78 5.03
C LEU A 59 5.86 10.01 6.20
N GLU A 60 6.06 11.08 6.96
CA GLU A 60 5.14 11.50 8.03
C GLU A 60 3.73 11.81 7.48
N GLU A 61 3.65 12.50 6.34
CA GLU A 61 2.39 12.84 5.69
C GLU A 61 1.69 11.59 5.15
N VAL A 62 2.46 10.64 4.61
CA VAL A 62 1.92 9.35 4.15
C VAL A 62 1.35 8.53 5.30
N PHE A 63 2.05 8.46 6.43
CA PHE A 63 1.53 7.78 7.62
C PHE A 63 0.31 8.48 8.20
N TRP A 64 0.30 9.81 8.23
CA TRP A 64 -0.87 10.58 8.66
C TRP A 64 -2.07 10.31 7.75
N PHE A 65 -1.86 10.30 6.42
CA PHE A 65 -2.88 9.98 5.45
C PHE A 65 -3.42 8.56 5.66
N ALA A 66 -2.54 7.56 5.84
CA ALA A 66 -2.94 6.18 6.06
C ALA A 66 -3.85 6.01 7.29
N ARG A 67 -3.66 6.82 8.34
CA ARG A 67 -4.46 6.73 9.58
C ARG A 67 -5.74 7.56 9.56
N HIS A 68 -5.73 8.69 8.85
CA HIS A 68 -6.78 9.70 8.98
C HIS A 68 -7.60 9.94 7.71
N ARG A 69 -7.09 9.52 6.54
CA ARG A 69 -7.70 9.83 5.23
C ARG A 69 -7.94 8.60 4.38
N ALA A 70 -7.09 7.59 4.47
CA ALA A 70 -7.31 6.32 3.77
C ALA A 70 -8.65 5.73 4.21
N SER A 71 -9.56 5.58 3.26
CA SER A 71 -10.92 5.08 3.49
C SER A 71 -11.23 4.03 2.44
N HIS A 72 -11.70 2.87 2.91
CA HIS A 72 -12.07 1.74 2.08
C HIS A 72 -13.50 1.27 2.45
N PRO A 73 -14.32 0.78 1.50
CA PRO A 73 -15.66 0.26 1.82
C PRO A 73 -15.65 -0.97 2.73
N ALA A 74 -14.59 -1.78 2.67
CA ALA A 74 -14.36 -2.90 3.57
C ALA A 74 -13.66 -2.47 4.87
N ASP A 75 -13.90 -3.24 5.93
CA ASP A 75 -13.30 -3.04 7.26
C ASP A 75 -11.87 -3.61 7.30
N LEU A 76 -10.86 -2.74 7.30
CA LEU A 76 -9.44 -3.11 7.26
C LEU A 76 -8.90 -3.34 8.67
N GLN A 77 -8.52 -4.59 8.99
CA GLN A 77 -8.11 -4.98 10.34
C GLN A 77 -6.60 -4.87 10.61
N GLU A 78 -5.79 -4.98 9.57
CA GLU A 78 -4.34 -5.13 9.69
C GLU A 78 -3.62 -4.08 8.84
N THR A 79 -2.50 -3.57 9.35
CA THR A 79 -1.60 -2.69 8.60
C THR A 79 -0.21 -3.30 8.52
N LEU A 80 0.32 -3.40 7.30
CA LEU A 80 1.68 -3.85 7.04
C LEU A 80 2.53 -2.66 6.57
N ILE A 81 3.63 -2.40 7.29
CA ILE A 81 4.66 -1.47 6.84
C ILE A 81 5.76 -2.27 6.14
N LEU A 82 5.89 -2.13 4.83
CA LEU A 82 6.94 -2.75 4.03
C LEU A 82 8.05 -1.73 3.73
N HIS A 83 9.21 -1.90 4.35
CA HIS A 83 10.38 -1.04 4.15
C HIS A 83 11.46 -1.77 3.35
N ILE A 84 11.78 -1.27 2.16
CA ILE A 84 12.79 -1.86 1.26
C ILE A 84 14.00 -0.95 1.22
N ALA A 85 15.02 -1.27 2.01
CA ALA A 85 16.28 -0.53 2.05
C ALA A 85 17.43 -1.42 2.56
N ASP A 86 18.66 -1.00 2.29
CA ASP A 86 19.87 -1.68 2.80
C ASP A 86 19.98 -1.62 4.32
N THR A 87 19.45 -0.56 4.95
CA THR A 87 19.49 -0.37 6.40
C THR A 87 18.09 -0.56 7.00
N PRO A 88 17.93 -1.49 7.97
CA PRO A 88 16.67 -1.68 8.65
C PRO A 88 16.33 -0.48 9.54
N ARG A 89 15.07 -0.05 9.52
CA ARG A 89 14.54 1.08 10.32
C ARG A 89 13.22 0.75 11.00
N ARG A 90 12.99 -0.53 11.31
CA ARG A 90 11.70 -1.05 11.77
C ARG A 90 11.14 -0.29 12.97
N GLU A 91 11.90 -0.16 14.05
CA GLU A 91 11.44 0.46 15.30
C GLU A 91 11.04 1.92 15.10
N GLU A 92 11.81 2.65 14.28
CA GLU A 92 11.54 4.03 13.94
C GLU A 92 10.25 4.19 13.13
N LEU A 93 10.06 3.35 12.10
CA LEU A 93 8.88 3.37 11.24
C LEU A 93 7.61 2.98 12.01
N GLU A 94 7.68 1.95 12.85
CA GLU A 94 6.56 1.56 13.70
C GLU A 94 6.22 2.65 14.73
N ALA A 95 7.21 3.39 15.24
CA ALA A 95 6.97 4.53 16.12
C ALA A 95 6.33 5.70 15.38
N GLN A 96 6.87 6.11 14.23
CA GLN A 96 6.31 7.19 13.41
C GLN A 96 4.87 6.88 13.00
N TYR A 97 4.59 5.67 12.52
CA TYR A 97 3.23 5.27 12.17
C TYR A 97 2.30 5.26 13.40
N ARG A 98 2.80 4.87 14.59
CA ARG A 98 2.01 4.88 15.83
C ARG A 98 1.74 6.29 16.34
N ASP A 99 2.54 7.28 15.97
CA ASP A 99 2.41 8.67 16.42
C ASP A 99 1.77 9.60 15.37
N ALA A 100 1.59 9.11 14.14
CA ALA A 100 1.01 9.84 13.00
C ALA A 100 -0.47 10.21 13.18
#